data_AF-A0A3B8SX00-F1
#
_entry.id   AF-A0A3B8SX00-F1
#
_cell.length_a   1.000
_cell.length_b   1.000
_cell.length_c   1.000
_cell.angle_alpha   90.00
_cell.angle_beta   90.00
_cell.angle_gamma   90.00
#
_symmetry.space_group_name_H-M   'P 1'
#
loop_
_entity.id
_entity.type
_entity.pdbx_description
1 polymer ?
#
loop_
_entity_poly.entity_id
_entity_poly.type
_entity_poly.pdbx_seq_one_letter_code
_entity_poly.pdbx_strand_id
1 'polypeptide(L)'
;MIRRRRQSKVAIGTADSDELSRAVRAHGNFTEVTPIFLISLLILELVDSYLWWVAILGILFIAGRILHAWSILVVEAQRGSYSLRVAGMMLTVTSLAMSAISGVVWVVWNLS
;
A
#
# COMPACT_ATOMS: atom_id res chain seq x y z
N MET A 1 9.60 -3.69 -10.86
CA MET A 1 10.99 -4.00 -10.45
C MET A 1 11.66 -5.05 -11.35
N ILE A 2 11.24 -6.32 -11.40
CA ILE A 2 11.96 -7.42 -12.10
C ILE A 2 12.20 -7.14 -13.60
N ARG A 3 11.16 -6.72 -14.33
CA ARG A 3 11.26 -6.36 -15.75
C ARG A 3 12.28 -5.22 -15.99
N ARG A 4 12.28 -4.20 -15.13
CA ARG A 4 13.23 -3.08 -15.20
C ARG A 4 14.65 -3.50 -14.83
N ARG A 5 14.83 -4.32 -13.79
CA ARG A 5 16.13 -4.88 -13.41
C ARG A 5 16.78 -5.70 -14.54
N ARG A 6 15.98 -6.50 -15.26
CA ARG A 6 16.44 -7.22 -16.47
C ARG A 6 16.85 -6.28 -17.60
N GLN A 7 16.13 -5.18 -17.82
CA GLN A 7 16.45 -4.19 -18.85
C GLN A 7 17.74 -3.42 -18.54
N SER A 8 17.96 -3.05 -17.27
CA SER A 8 19.15 -2.31 -16.84
C SER A 8 20.41 -3.18 -16.74
N LYS A 9 20.30 -4.52 -16.87
CA LYS A 9 21.40 -5.49 -16.69
C LYS A 9 22.17 -5.33 -15.36
N VAL A 10 21.51 -4.82 -14.31
CA VAL A 10 22.10 -4.61 -12.99
C VAL A 10 21.75 -5.79 -12.08
N ALA A 11 22.75 -6.56 -11.67
CA ALA A 11 22.56 -7.72 -10.79
C ALA A 11 22.23 -7.30 -9.35
N ILE A 12 23.04 -6.41 -8.74
CA ILE A 12 22.91 -5.94 -7.36
C ILE A 12 22.94 -4.41 -7.34
N GLY A 13 22.13 -3.78 -6.48
CA GLY A 13 21.99 -2.32 -6.43
C GLY A 13 21.09 -1.75 -7.55
N THR A 14 21.21 -0.45 -7.80
CA THR A 14 20.45 0.30 -8.83
C THR A 14 21.33 0.82 -9.97
N ALA A 15 22.66 0.74 -9.84
CA ALA A 15 23.61 1.49 -10.67
C ALA A 15 23.18 2.98 -10.81
N ASP A 16 23.53 3.66 -11.91
CA ASP A 16 23.07 5.02 -12.26
C ASP A 16 21.66 5.06 -12.90
N SER A 17 20.85 4.01 -12.69
CA SER A 17 19.50 3.97 -13.26
C SER A 17 18.47 4.54 -12.29
N ASP A 18 18.12 5.81 -12.49
CA ASP A 18 17.04 6.50 -11.76
C ASP A 18 15.69 5.78 -11.88
N GLU A 19 15.41 5.15 -13.03
CA GLU A 19 14.20 4.33 -13.20
C GLU A 19 14.22 3.08 -12.32
N LEU A 20 15.36 2.40 -12.24
CA LEU A 20 15.51 1.21 -11.40
C LEU A 20 15.42 1.58 -9.92
N SER A 21 16.01 2.70 -9.51
CA SER A 21 15.91 3.25 -8.15
C SER A 21 14.47 3.55 -7.75
N ARG A 22 13.71 4.26 -8.61
CA ARG A 22 12.28 4.52 -8.38
C ARG A 22 11.47 3.23 -8.29
N ALA A 23 11.73 2.26 -9.17
CA ALA A 23 11.02 0.98 -9.16
C ALA A 23 11.33 0.12 -7.92
N VAL A 24 12.56 0.17 -7.39
CA VAL A 24 12.95 -0.50 -6.15
C VAL A 24 12.27 0.16 -4.95
N ARG A 25 12.27 1.50 -4.85
CA ARG A 25 11.59 2.22 -3.76
C ARG A 25 10.07 1.99 -3.75
N ALA A 26 9.43 2.00 -4.92
CA ALA A 26 8.01 1.70 -5.02
C ALA A 26 7.68 0.26 -4.55
N HIS A 27 8.55 -0.70 -4.86
CA HIS A 27 8.39 -2.08 -4.40
C HIS A 27 8.66 -2.22 -2.89
N GLY A 28 9.70 -1.56 -2.37
CA GLY A 28 10.01 -1.51 -0.93
C GLY A 28 8.84 -0.96 -0.12
N ASN A 29 8.31 0.20 -0.49
CA ASN A 29 7.14 0.79 0.17
C ASN A 29 5.90 -0.13 0.14
N PHE A 30 5.76 -0.96 -0.90
CA PHE A 30 4.67 -1.93 -0.98
C PHE A 30 4.90 -3.09 0.00
N THR A 31 6.11 -3.66 0.01
CA THR A 31 6.50 -4.78 0.86
C THR A 31 6.56 -4.39 2.34
N GLU A 32 6.78 -3.12 2.68
CA GLU A 32 6.74 -2.65 4.07
C GLU A 32 5.31 -2.47 4.57
N VAL A 33 4.44 -1.84 3.77
CA VAL A 33 3.11 -1.41 4.25
C VAL A 33 2.04 -2.49 4.08
N THR A 34 2.09 -3.28 3.00
CA THR A 34 1.05 -4.28 2.71
C THR A 34 1.00 -5.44 3.71
N PRO A 35 2.12 -6.05 4.13
CA PRO A 35 2.08 -7.10 5.15
C PRO A 35 1.53 -6.60 6.49
N ILE A 36 1.90 -5.38 6.91
CA ILE A 36 1.39 -4.78 8.15
C ILE A 36 -0.13 -4.65 8.07
N PHE A 37 -0.66 -4.13 6.96
CA PHE A 37 -2.10 -4.02 6.74
C PHE A 37 -2.82 -5.37 6.79
N LEU A 38 -2.26 -6.39 6.13
CA LEU A 38 -2.85 -7.74 6.12
C LEU A 38 -2.86 -8.36 7.52
N ILE A 39 -1.80 -8.17 8.30
CA ILE A 39 -1.75 -8.61 9.70
C ILE A 39 -2.81 -7.87 10.53
N SER A 40 -2.99 -6.56 10.34
CA SER A 40 -4.04 -5.81 11.03
C SER A 40 -5.45 -6.27 10.66
N LEU A 41 -5.71 -6.59 9.39
CA LEU A 41 -6.98 -7.19 8.97
C LEU A 41 -7.21 -8.57 9.58
N LEU A 42 -6.17 -9.42 9.62
CA LEU A 42 -6.25 -10.73 10.24
C LEU A 42 -6.60 -10.63 11.73
N ILE A 43 -5.98 -9.69 12.45
CA ILE A 43 -6.31 -9.44 13.86
C ILE A 43 -7.78 -9.04 14.01
N LEU A 44 -8.29 -8.17 13.15
CA LEU A 44 -9.70 -7.76 13.17
C LEU A 44 -10.66 -8.94 12.96
N GLU A 45 -10.32 -9.86 12.07
CA GLU A 45 -11.11 -11.07 11.82
C GLU A 45 -11.03 -12.06 13.01
N LEU A 46 -9.86 -12.18 13.65
CA LEU A 46 -9.67 -13.04 14.83
C LEU A 46 -10.41 -12.56 16.08
N VAL A 47 -10.67 -11.25 16.20
CA VAL A 47 -11.46 -10.67 17.30
C VAL A 47 -12.95 -10.56 16.99
N ASP A 48 -13.41 -11.27 15.95
CA ASP A 48 -14.79 -11.36 15.51
C ASP A 48 -15.41 -9.98 15.15
N SER A 49 -14.59 -9.11 14.57
CA SER A 49 -15.04 -7.81 14.05
C SER A 49 -16.01 -8.01 12.88
N TYR A 50 -16.87 -7.01 12.65
CA TYR A 50 -17.87 -7.10 11.59
C TYR A 50 -17.24 -7.31 10.21
N LEU A 51 -17.66 -8.38 9.51
CA LEU A 51 -17.19 -8.73 8.16
C LEU A 51 -17.28 -7.56 7.17
N TRP A 52 -18.38 -6.80 7.21
CA TRP A 52 -18.57 -5.66 6.31
C TRP A 52 -17.55 -4.54 6.54
N TRP A 53 -17.08 -4.36 7.78
CA TRP A 53 -16.06 -3.36 8.12
C TRP A 53 -14.69 -3.78 7.61
N VAL A 54 -14.32 -5.04 7.85
CA VAL A 54 -13.09 -5.67 7.33
C VAL A 54 -13.05 -5.57 5.79
N ALA A 55 -14.17 -5.84 5.11
CA ALA A 55 -14.28 -5.73 3.67
C ALA A 55 -14.09 -4.28 3.16
N ILE A 56 -14.70 -3.28 3.82
CA ILE A 56 -14.53 -1.86 3.45
C ILE A 56 -13.06 -1.44 3.58
N LEU A 57 -12.40 -1.79 4.68
CA LEU A 57 -10.99 -1.47 4.89
C LEU A 57 -10.11 -2.10 3.81
N GLY A 58 -10.34 -3.37 3.47
CA GLY A 58 -9.65 -4.08 2.40
C GLY A 58 -9.84 -3.41 1.03
N ILE A 59 -11.07 -3.06 0.67
CA ILE A 59 -11.39 -2.40 -0.61
C ILE A 59 -10.72 -1.03 -0.68
N LEU A 60 -10.78 -0.23 0.38
CA LEU A 60 -10.12 1.08 0.43
C LEU A 60 -8.62 0.95 0.22
N PHE A 61 -7.95 0.03 0.93
CA PHE A 61 -6.52 -0.19 0.78
C PHE A 61 -6.15 -0.57 -0.66
N ILE A 62 -6.88 -1.53 -1.25
CA ILE A 62 -6.66 -1.97 -2.64
C ILE A 62 -6.88 -0.80 -3.62
N ALA A 63 -7.96 -0.05 -3.46
CA ALA A 63 -8.26 1.11 -4.30
C ALA A 63 -7.16 2.18 -4.21
N GLY A 64 -6.66 2.46 -3.00
CA GLY A 64 -5.54 3.37 -2.79
C GLY A 64 -4.27 2.92 -3.52
N ARG A 65 -3.96 1.62 -3.49
CA ARG A 65 -2.82 1.04 -4.23
C ARG A 65 -2.99 1.13 -5.74
N ILE A 66 -4.18 0.85 -6.26
CA ILE A 66 -4.49 0.97 -7.68
C ILE A 66 -4.36 2.42 -8.14
N LEU A 67 -4.92 3.38 -7.40
CA LEU A 67 -4.82 4.81 -7.69
C LEU A 67 -3.36 5.30 -7.66
N HIS A 68 -2.58 4.86 -6.66
CA HIS A 68 -1.15 5.19 -6.58
C HIS A 68 -0.39 4.67 -7.80
N ALA A 69 -0.60 3.39 -8.17
CA ALA A 69 0.07 2.79 -9.32
C ALA A 69 -0.37 3.44 -10.64
N TRP A 70 -1.66 3.71 -10.80
CA TRP A 70 -2.22 4.37 -11.99
C TRP A 70 -1.70 5.80 -12.16
N SER A 71 -1.54 6.53 -11.05
CA SER A 71 -0.92 7.86 -11.07
C SER A 71 0.48 7.81 -11.68
N ILE A 72 1.31 6.86 -11.25
CA ILE A 72 2.71 6.75 -11.72
C ILE A 72 2.74 6.29 -13.19
N LEU A 73 1.88 5.34 -13.57
CA LEU A 73 1.93 4.69 -14.88
C LEU A 73 1.30 5.53 -16.00
N VAL A 74 0.29 6.35 -15.69
CA VAL A 74 -0.52 7.04 -16.71
C VAL A 74 -0.49 8.55 -16.50
N VAL A 75 -0.82 9.03 -15.30
CA VAL A 75 -1.07 10.46 -15.06
C VAL A 75 0.21 11.27 -15.00
N GLU A 76 1.23 10.78 -14.30
CA GLU A 76 2.52 11.45 -14.15
C GLU A 76 3.26 11.50 -15.50
N ALA A 77 3.16 10.42 -16.29
CA ALA A 77 3.74 10.33 -17.63
C ALA A 77 3.07 11.26 -18.66
N GLN A 78 1.77 11.54 -18.52
CA GLN A 78 1.01 12.33 -19.51
C GLN A 78 0.80 13.80 -19.12
N ARG A 79 0.71 14.11 -17.82
CA ARG A 79 0.30 15.44 -17.33
C ARG A 79 1.29 16.09 -16.35
N GLY A 80 2.33 15.38 -15.91
CA GLY A 80 3.29 15.88 -14.92
C GLY A 80 2.65 16.22 -13.55
N SER A 81 1.46 15.70 -13.27
CA SER A 81 0.71 15.98 -12.04
C SER A 81 0.92 14.90 -11.00
N TYR A 82 1.26 15.30 -9.78
CA TYR A 82 1.56 14.41 -8.65
C TYR A 82 0.37 14.20 -7.71
N SER A 83 -0.78 14.83 -7.97
CA SER A 83 -1.91 14.86 -7.02
C SER A 83 -2.55 13.49 -6.78
N LEU A 84 -2.70 12.66 -7.82
CA LEU A 84 -3.27 11.31 -7.68
C LEU A 84 -2.36 10.35 -6.91
N ARG A 85 -1.04 10.53 -7.02
CA ARG A 85 -0.07 9.74 -6.26
C ARG A 85 -0.19 10.01 -4.77
N VAL A 86 -0.34 11.29 -4.40
CA VAL A 86 -0.56 11.71 -3.01
C VAL A 86 -1.91 11.18 -2.52
N ALA A 87 -2.97 11.32 -3.31
CA ALA A 87 -4.29 10.82 -2.96
C ALA A 87 -4.29 9.28 -2.72
N GLY A 88 -3.69 8.51 -3.63
CA GLY A 88 -3.58 7.05 -3.49
C GLY A 88 -2.75 6.64 -2.26
N MET A 89 -1.66 7.36 -1.97
CA MET A 89 -0.87 7.14 -0.76
C MET A 89 -1.66 7.48 0.50
N MET A 90 -2.36 8.61 0.54
CA MET A 90 -3.19 9.01 1.68
C MET A 90 -4.25 7.97 1.97
N LEU A 91 -4.94 7.47 0.94
CA LEU A 91 -5.98 6.45 1.07
C LEU A 91 -5.44 5.12 1.59
N THR A 92 -4.19 4.77 1.22
CA THR A 92 -3.48 3.59 1.75
C THR A 92 -3.09 3.77 3.22
N VAL A 93 -2.59 4.95 3.60
CA VAL A 93 -2.16 5.22 4.98
C VAL A 93 -3.36 5.34 5.92
N THR A 94 -4.44 6.00 5.48
CA THR A 94 -5.65 6.15 6.28
C THR A 94 -6.33 4.81 6.52
N SER A 95 -6.46 3.96 5.49
CA SER A 95 -6.99 2.60 5.66
C SER A 95 -6.15 1.76 6.62
N LEU A 96 -4.81 1.84 6.54
CA LEU A 96 -3.93 1.20 7.51
C LEU A 96 -4.15 1.73 8.93
N ALA A 97 -4.14 3.06 9.12
CA ALA A 97 -4.34 3.67 10.43
C ALA A 97 -5.71 3.31 11.04
N MET A 98 -6.76 3.34 10.22
CA MET A 98 -8.11 2.93 10.64
C MET A 98 -8.15 1.45 11.04
N SER A 99 -7.48 0.56 10.30
CA SER A 99 -7.41 -0.86 10.66
C SER A 99 -6.69 -1.09 12.00
N ALA A 100 -5.59 -0.37 12.24
CA ALA A 100 -4.83 -0.46 13.48
C ALA A 100 -5.63 0.05 14.69
N ILE A 101 -6.27 1.22 14.56
CA ILE A 101 -7.13 1.79 15.62
C ILE A 101 -8.31 0.86 15.89
N SER A 102 -8.98 0.39 14.83
CA SER A 102 -10.11 -0.54 14.97
C SER A 102 -9.68 -1.82 15.69
N GLY A 103 -8.49 -2.35 15.39
CA GLY A 103 -7.94 -3.54 16.04
C GLY A 103 -7.82 -3.34 17.56
N VAL A 104 -7.25 -2.22 18.01
CA VAL A 104 -7.13 -1.91 19.43
C VAL A 104 -8.51 -1.78 20.10
N VAL A 105 -9.44 -1.05 19.47
CA VAL A 105 -10.79 -0.84 20.02
C VAL A 105 -11.54 -2.17 20.19
N TRP A 106 -11.52 -3.02 19.17
CA TRP A 106 -12.19 -4.32 19.20
C TRP A 106 -11.57 -5.28 20.21
N VAL A 107 -10.24 -5.33 20.29
CA VAL A 107 -9.54 -6.13 21.32
C VAL A 107 -9.97 -5.69 22.72
N VAL A 108 -9.97 -4.38 23.00
CA VAL A 108 -10.35 -3.86 24.32
C VAL A 108 -11.81 -4.14 24.64
N TRP A 109 -12.71 -3.98 23.66
CA TRP A 109 -14.13 -4.27 23.82
C TRP A 109 -14.38 -5.75 24.13
N ASN A 110 -13.66 -6.66 23.48
CA ASN A 110 -13.83 -8.11 23.68
C ASN A 110 -13.27 -8.58 25.05
N LEU A 111 -12.35 -7.81 25.64
CA LEU A 111 -11.75 -8.09 26.94
C LEU A 111 -12.52 -7.47 28.13
N SER A 112 -13.52 -6.62 27.87
CA SER A 112 -14.33 -5.92 28.88
C SER A 112 -15.64 -6.65 29.15
#